data_AF-A0A3M4KDT5-F1
#
_entry.id   AF-A0A3M4KDT5-F1
#
_cell.length_a   1.000
_cell.length_b   1.000
_cell.length_c   1.000
_cell.angle_alpha   90.00
_cell.angle_beta   90.00
_cell.angle_gamma   90.00
#
_symmetry.space_group_name_H-M   'P 1'
#
loop_
_entity.id
_entity.type
_entity.pdbx_description
1 polymer ?
#
loop_
_entity_poly.entity_id
_entity_poly.type
_entity_poly.pdbx_seq_one_letter_code
_entity_poly.pdbx_strand_id
1 'polypeptide(L)'
;MERKKASIAKLEVMAEDNEDLALVLDSARKEVAQIEGKLAASSGSFSAVRDLIPELTTLIELVSNRRSLEAVFLPHDVQGRTIEQEIQDTTDIAQKDLLAAKWQSVQQRYGIDSITHIPDLRVVLATLGYSRERSAPSIIPDAPPVMLNAFADRVDEAMKGKTSIYAMSAKTEALWIRLDPRKVLRWCIDSAFLDSPGDAVLADKARSHAYLLSRYHVLTMHPGKAAREIPARSPEEGAPFNLLHSISHALMLTARRHTGYDSKSIQEYLIPMDLSVILYVSSVQNYTAGGLLTLFQHYLKPWFDDASMFAFNCAFDPVCSDVGNACSGCVQIEIGCETFNQGLSRAYIHGGPANREGSLIIRKGYWDKH
;
A
#
# COMPACT_ATOMS: atom_id res chain seq x y z
N MET A 1 -5.79 21.24 -7.79
CA MET A 1 -5.01 22.48 -8.05
C MET A 1 -5.86 23.52 -8.78
N GLU A 2 -6.47 23.21 -9.93
CA GLU A 2 -7.36 24.15 -10.64
C GLU A 2 -8.53 24.68 -9.81
N ARG A 3 -9.20 23.83 -9.00
CA ARG A 3 -10.24 24.28 -8.07
C ARG A 3 -9.74 25.25 -7.00
N LYS A 4 -8.50 25.08 -6.50
CA LYS A 4 -7.90 26.01 -5.53
C LYS A 4 -7.47 27.31 -6.19
N LYS A 5 -6.94 27.26 -7.42
CA LYS A 5 -6.63 28.47 -8.22
C LYS A 5 -7.90 29.26 -8.54
N ALA A 6 -9.00 28.60 -8.90
CA ALA A 6 -10.30 29.23 -9.08
C ALA A 6 -10.84 29.84 -7.77
N SER A 7 -10.61 29.18 -6.64
CA SER A 7 -10.97 29.71 -5.31
C SER A 7 -10.13 30.94 -4.93
N ILE A 8 -8.84 30.96 -5.25
CA ILE A 8 -7.96 32.12 -5.04
C ILE A 8 -8.42 33.28 -5.91
N ALA A 9 -8.67 33.06 -7.20
CA ALA A 9 -9.18 34.10 -8.10
C ALA A 9 -10.50 34.70 -7.59
N LYS A 10 -11.37 33.87 -6.98
CA LYS A 10 -12.61 34.34 -6.36
C LYS A 10 -12.35 35.15 -5.07
N LEU A 11 -11.39 34.73 -4.25
CA LEU A 11 -10.99 35.44 -3.03
C LEU A 11 -10.27 36.76 -3.34
N GLU A 12 -9.51 36.84 -4.43
CA GLU A 12 -8.83 38.06 -4.90
C GLU A 12 -9.84 39.15 -5.24
N VAL A 13 -10.94 38.79 -5.92
CA VAL A 13 -12.04 39.71 -6.23
C VAL A 13 -12.80 40.15 -4.97
N MET A 14 -12.82 39.32 -3.93
CA MET A 14 -13.56 39.60 -2.68
C MET A 14 -12.73 40.31 -1.61
N ALA A 15 -11.40 40.33 -1.74
CA ALA A 15 -10.48 40.86 -0.75
C ALA A 15 -10.09 42.34 -0.97
N GLU A 16 -10.56 42.99 -2.05
CA GLU A 16 -10.23 44.39 -2.35
C GLU A 16 -10.63 45.37 -1.22
N ASP A 17 -11.65 45.03 -0.41
CA ASP A 17 -12.18 45.90 0.66
C ASP A 17 -12.25 45.24 2.06
N ASN A 18 -11.54 44.12 2.30
CA ASN A 18 -11.66 43.40 3.59
C ASN A 18 -10.33 42.75 4.06
N GLU A 19 -9.78 43.28 5.16
CA GLU A 19 -8.51 42.84 5.77
C GLU A 19 -8.53 41.38 6.25
N ASP A 20 -9.65 40.87 6.76
CA ASP A 20 -9.75 39.47 7.19
C ASP A 20 -9.70 38.51 5.99
N LEU A 21 -10.31 38.90 4.86
CA LEU A 21 -10.24 38.15 3.61
C LEU A 21 -8.84 38.20 2.97
N ALA A 22 -8.07 39.27 3.21
CA ALA A 22 -6.68 39.37 2.76
C ALA A 22 -5.76 38.35 3.48
N LEU A 23 -5.98 38.10 4.78
CA LEU A 23 -5.26 37.07 5.54
C LEU A 23 -5.58 35.65 5.05
N VAL A 24 -6.85 35.37 4.75
CA VAL A 24 -7.30 34.09 4.18
C VAL A 24 -6.70 33.89 2.78
N LEU A 25 -6.63 34.95 1.98
CA LEU A 25 -6.01 34.94 0.66
C LEU A 25 -4.50 34.66 0.72
N ASP A 26 -3.77 35.29 1.64
CA ASP A 26 -2.32 35.04 1.84
C ASP A 26 -2.06 33.59 2.26
N SER A 27 -2.86 33.06 3.18
CA SER A 27 -2.78 31.64 3.58
C SER A 27 -3.05 30.70 2.40
N ALA A 28 -4.09 30.97 1.60
CA ALA A 28 -4.41 30.17 0.41
C ALA A 28 -3.31 30.22 -0.65
N ARG A 29 -2.68 31.39 -0.86
CA ARG A 29 -1.53 31.57 -1.76
C ARG A 29 -0.31 30.79 -1.28
N LYS A 30 0.01 30.85 0.03
CA LYS A 30 1.10 30.06 0.62
C LYS A 30 0.89 28.56 0.45
N GLU A 31 -0.33 28.06 0.67
CA GLU A 31 -0.65 26.65 0.43
C GLU A 31 -0.48 26.25 -1.04
N VAL A 32 -0.92 27.09 -1.99
CA VAL A 32 -0.75 26.80 -3.43
C VAL A 32 0.72 26.86 -3.82
N ALA A 33 1.48 27.84 -3.34
CA ALA A 33 2.93 27.93 -3.57
C ALA A 33 3.67 26.72 -2.99
N GLN A 34 3.24 26.22 -1.82
CA GLN A 34 3.81 25.01 -1.23
C GLN A 34 3.48 23.76 -2.07
N ILE A 35 2.25 23.64 -2.57
CA ILE A 35 1.85 22.56 -3.48
C ILE A 35 2.62 22.66 -4.80
N GLU A 36 2.80 23.86 -5.35
CA GLU A 36 3.59 24.10 -6.56
C GLU A 36 5.07 23.80 -6.34
N GLY A 37 5.64 24.14 -5.18
CA GLY A 37 7.00 23.76 -4.80
C GLY A 37 7.17 22.25 -4.67
N LYS A 38 6.21 21.56 -4.04
CA LYS A 38 6.17 20.08 -3.97
C LYS A 38 6.04 19.46 -5.37
N LEU A 39 5.21 20.04 -6.23
CA LEU A 39 5.00 19.59 -7.61
C LEU A 39 6.23 19.85 -8.50
N ALA A 40 6.92 20.97 -8.31
CA ALA A 40 8.15 21.32 -9.03
C ALA A 40 9.34 20.48 -8.57
N ALA A 41 9.45 20.17 -7.28
CA ALA A 41 10.40 19.18 -6.78
C ALA A 41 10.11 17.79 -7.37
N SER A 42 8.82 17.48 -7.58
CA SER A 42 8.39 16.23 -8.23
C SER A 42 8.47 16.26 -9.76
N SER A 43 8.55 17.43 -10.40
CA SER A 43 8.55 17.55 -11.87
C SER A 43 9.88 17.14 -12.50
N GLY A 44 11.00 17.40 -11.81
CA GLY A 44 12.30 16.81 -12.15
C GLY A 44 12.32 15.29 -12.04
N SER A 45 11.51 14.71 -11.15
CA SER A 45 11.35 13.26 -11.06
C SER A 45 10.65 12.68 -12.30
N PHE A 46 9.70 13.40 -12.90
CA PHE A 46 8.99 12.91 -14.10
C PHE A 46 9.87 12.85 -15.37
N SER A 47 10.86 13.73 -15.52
CA SER A 47 11.80 13.63 -16.66
C SER A 47 12.71 12.41 -16.51
N ALA A 48 13.23 12.17 -15.30
CA ALA A 48 14.05 10.99 -15.02
C ALA A 48 13.27 9.68 -15.17
N VAL A 49 11.96 9.68 -14.89
CA VAL A 49 11.10 8.51 -15.08
C VAL A 49 10.95 8.14 -16.56
N ARG A 50 10.94 9.10 -17.49
CA ARG A 50 10.90 8.79 -18.94
C ARG A 50 12.15 8.09 -19.43
N ASP A 51 13.31 8.39 -18.83
CA ASP A 51 14.57 7.72 -19.17
C ASP A 51 14.60 6.26 -18.66
N LEU A 52 13.82 5.97 -17.62
CA LEU A 52 13.75 4.64 -16.99
C LEU A 52 12.60 3.78 -17.56
N ILE A 53 11.47 4.39 -17.91
CA ILE A 53 10.28 3.74 -18.45
C ILE A 53 9.96 4.38 -19.81
N PRO A 54 10.45 3.81 -20.92
CA PRO A 54 10.23 4.37 -22.26
C PRO A 54 8.80 4.11 -22.79
N GLU A 55 8.09 3.14 -22.22
CA GLU A 55 6.77 2.72 -22.69
C GLU A 55 5.69 3.73 -22.28
N LEU A 56 5.10 4.41 -23.27
CA LEU A 56 4.12 5.49 -23.04
C LEU A 56 2.84 5.01 -22.35
N THR A 57 2.37 3.80 -22.66
CA THR A 57 1.17 3.17 -22.06
C THR A 57 1.34 3.02 -20.54
N THR A 58 2.46 2.43 -20.10
CA THR A 58 2.80 2.26 -18.68
C THR A 58 2.88 3.62 -17.95
N LEU A 59 3.46 4.64 -18.59
CA LEU A 59 3.49 6.00 -18.03
C LEU A 59 2.09 6.60 -17.85
N ILE A 60 1.24 6.47 -18.87
CA ILE A 60 -0.14 6.98 -18.82
C ILE A 60 -0.91 6.34 -17.66
N GLU A 61 -0.77 5.03 -17.47
CA GLU A 61 -1.44 4.34 -16.38
C GLU A 61 -0.93 4.75 -15.01
N LEU A 62 0.39 4.86 -14.84
CA LEU A 62 0.99 5.35 -13.60
C LEU A 62 0.45 6.73 -13.25
N VAL A 63 0.44 7.68 -14.20
CA VAL A 63 -0.04 9.05 -13.96
C VAL A 63 -1.55 9.09 -13.71
N SER A 64 -2.32 8.22 -14.35
CA SER A 64 -3.77 8.15 -14.18
C SER A 64 -4.18 7.47 -12.87
N ASN A 65 -3.30 6.66 -12.28
CA ASN A 65 -3.56 5.98 -11.03
C ASN A 65 -3.34 6.92 -9.84
N ARG A 66 -4.43 7.23 -9.12
CA ARG A 66 -4.40 8.04 -7.89
C ARG A 66 -3.34 7.57 -6.89
N ARG A 67 -3.11 6.27 -6.74
CA ARG A 67 -2.13 5.73 -5.78
C ARG A 67 -0.70 6.10 -6.14
N SER A 68 -0.39 6.31 -7.41
CA SER A 68 0.93 6.81 -7.82
C SER A 68 1.16 8.23 -7.30
N LEU A 69 0.13 9.09 -7.35
CA LEU A 69 0.21 10.43 -6.76
C LEU A 69 0.37 10.33 -5.24
N GLU A 70 -0.38 9.45 -4.59
CA GLU A 70 -0.25 9.23 -3.13
C GLU A 70 1.15 8.76 -2.76
N ALA A 71 1.74 7.81 -3.48
CA ALA A 71 3.11 7.34 -3.23
C ALA A 71 4.14 8.49 -3.26
N VAL A 72 3.97 9.45 -4.17
CA VAL A 72 4.86 10.61 -4.32
C VAL A 72 4.61 11.68 -3.26
N PHE A 73 3.34 11.96 -2.93
CA PHE A 73 3.00 13.05 -2.01
C PHE A 73 2.97 12.65 -0.54
N LEU A 74 2.70 11.38 -0.22
CA LEU A 74 2.61 10.90 1.16
C LEU A 74 3.82 11.25 2.03
N PRO A 75 5.09 11.08 1.57
CA PRO A 75 6.27 11.49 2.35
C PRO A 75 6.27 12.98 2.74
N HIS A 76 5.60 13.83 1.95
CA HIS A 76 5.56 15.28 2.13
C HIS A 76 4.31 15.77 2.88
N ASP A 77 3.28 14.91 2.99
CA ASP A 77 1.97 15.25 3.53
C ASP A 77 1.73 14.70 4.94
N VAL A 78 2.59 13.79 5.40
CA VAL A 78 2.52 13.19 6.75
C VAL A 78 3.79 13.48 7.55
N GLN A 79 3.66 13.54 8.88
CA GLN A 79 4.82 13.65 9.79
C GLN A 79 5.43 12.27 10.04
N GLY A 80 5.98 11.66 9.00
CA GLY A 80 6.59 10.34 9.08
C GLY A 80 7.98 10.37 9.74
N ARG A 81 8.28 9.35 10.55
CA ARG A 81 9.63 9.08 11.08
C ARG A 81 10.16 7.77 10.51
N THR A 82 11.29 7.84 9.79
CA THR A 82 11.98 6.66 9.25
C THR A 82 12.77 5.95 10.34
N ILE A 83 13.03 4.65 10.15
CA ILE A 83 13.85 3.88 11.10
C ILE A 83 15.29 4.39 11.14
N GLU A 84 15.81 4.90 10.02
CA GLU A 84 17.12 5.56 9.97
C GLU A 84 17.17 6.81 10.87
N GLN A 85 16.12 7.64 10.85
CA GLN A 85 16.01 8.79 11.75
C GLN A 85 15.91 8.34 13.22
N GLU A 86 15.12 7.32 13.53
CA GLU A 86 15.03 6.75 14.88
C GLU A 86 16.40 6.28 15.40
N ILE A 87 17.16 5.58 14.56
CA ILE A 87 18.54 5.14 14.88
C ILE A 87 19.44 6.36 15.09
N GLN A 88 19.35 7.37 14.22
CA GLN A 88 20.21 8.54 14.29
C GLN A 88 19.99 9.35 15.57
N ASP A 89 18.73 9.50 15.97
CA ASP A 89 18.28 10.24 17.16
C ASP A 89 18.46 9.48 18.48
N THR A 90 18.75 8.17 18.42
CA THR A 90 19.05 7.37 19.61
C THR A 90 20.36 7.86 20.23
N THR A 91 20.29 8.32 21.48
CA THR A 91 21.42 8.94 22.20
C THR A 91 22.40 7.90 22.77
N ASP A 92 21.90 6.77 23.24
CA ASP A 92 22.73 5.68 23.74
C ASP A 92 23.42 4.93 22.59
N ILE A 93 24.75 4.92 22.59
CA ILE A 93 25.55 4.37 21.50
C ILE A 93 25.32 2.86 21.35
N ALA A 94 25.22 2.12 22.45
CA ALA A 94 25.01 0.68 22.40
C ALA A 94 23.63 0.31 21.85
N GLN A 95 22.59 1.05 22.23
CA GLN A 95 21.25 0.90 21.67
C GLN A 95 21.21 1.28 20.18
N LYS A 96 21.89 2.37 19.79
CA LYS A 96 21.99 2.80 18.40
C LYS A 96 22.62 1.72 17.51
N ASP A 97 23.75 1.16 17.93
CA ASP A 97 24.43 0.09 17.19
C ASP A 97 23.56 -1.17 17.11
N LEU A 98 22.86 -1.51 18.19
CA LEU A 98 21.93 -2.64 18.22
C LEU A 98 20.75 -2.44 17.26
N LEU A 99 20.16 -1.25 17.23
CA LEU A 99 19.05 -0.93 16.31
C LEU A 99 19.52 -0.94 14.86
N ALA A 100 20.70 -0.39 14.57
CA ALA A 100 21.29 -0.42 13.23
C ALA A 100 21.54 -1.85 12.75
N ALA A 101 22.11 -2.72 13.59
CA ALA A 101 22.34 -4.13 13.26
C ALA A 101 21.02 -4.89 13.05
N LYS A 102 20.00 -4.66 13.90
CA LYS A 102 18.66 -5.23 13.73
C LYS A 102 18.01 -4.78 12.43
N TRP A 103 18.10 -3.49 12.11
CA TRP A 103 17.55 -2.94 10.87
C TRP A 103 18.25 -3.51 9.63
N GLN A 104 19.58 -3.56 9.63
CA GLN A 104 20.33 -4.19 8.55
C GLN A 104 19.92 -5.66 8.35
N SER A 105 19.71 -6.40 9.44
CA SER A 105 19.19 -7.77 9.36
C SER A 105 17.80 -7.83 8.74
N VAL A 106 16.91 -6.88 9.04
CA VAL A 106 15.57 -6.82 8.45
C VAL A 106 15.65 -6.53 6.95
N GLN A 107 16.44 -5.53 6.57
CA GLN A 107 16.66 -5.18 5.16
C GLN A 107 17.24 -6.37 4.38
N GLN A 108 18.25 -7.03 4.95
CA GLN A 108 18.95 -8.14 4.29
C GLN A 108 18.08 -9.38 4.14
N ARG A 109 17.42 -9.81 5.21
CA ARG A 109 16.70 -11.08 5.25
C ARG A 109 15.30 -11.02 4.66
N TYR A 110 14.58 -9.91 4.86
CA TYR A 110 13.18 -9.79 4.43
C TYR A 110 12.99 -8.90 3.20
N GLY A 111 14.10 -8.35 2.70
CA GLY A 111 14.11 -7.51 1.51
C GLY A 111 13.26 -6.25 1.64
N ILE A 112 13.37 -5.61 2.81
CA ILE A 112 12.73 -4.34 3.10
C ILE A 112 13.70 -3.21 2.76
N ASP A 113 13.19 -2.21 2.03
CA ASP A 113 13.93 -1.01 1.66
C ASP A 113 13.86 0.04 2.77
N SER A 114 12.64 0.36 3.21
CA SER A 114 12.36 1.39 4.20
C SER A 114 11.12 1.07 5.01
N ILE A 115 11.11 1.52 6.28
CA ILE A 115 9.92 1.54 7.13
C ILE A 115 9.78 2.93 7.73
N THR A 116 8.59 3.51 7.62
CA THR A 116 8.25 4.83 8.17
C THR A 116 7.06 4.69 9.10
N HIS A 117 7.20 5.14 10.34
CA HIS A 117 6.09 5.30 11.27
C HIS A 117 5.38 6.63 11.01
N ILE A 118 4.05 6.59 10.84
CA ILE A 118 3.20 7.75 10.62
C ILE A 118 2.26 7.86 11.84
N PRO A 119 2.44 8.86 12.73
CA PRO A 119 1.67 8.97 13.96
C PRO A 119 0.22 9.45 13.75
N ASP A 120 -0.04 10.20 12.68
CA ASP A 120 -1.31 10.91 12.46
C ASP A 120 -1.88 10.72 11.04
N LEU A 121 -1.82 9.49 10.52
CA LEU A 121 -2.44 9.13 9.24
C LEU A 121 -3.93 9.47 9.26
N ARG A 122 -4.36 10.29 8.30
CA ARG A 122 -5.75 10.71 8.16
C ARG A 122 -6.47 9.70 7.29
N VAL A 123 -7.44 9.01 7.88
CA VAL A 123 -8.32 8.08 7.18
C VAL A 123 -9.74 8.61 7.19
N VAL A 124 -10.47 8.35 6.09
CA VAL A 124 -11.89 8.70 5.99
C VAL A 124 -12.66 7.41 5.82
N LEU A 125 -13.48 7.09 6.82
CA LEU A 125 -14.45 6.02 6.74
C LEU A 125 -15.72 6.58 6.13
N ALA A 126 -16.05 6.15 4.92
CA ALA A 126 -17.27 6.53 4.22
C ALA A 126 -18.19 5.32 4.09
N THR A 127 -19.48 5.51 4.38
CA THR A 127 -20.47 4.42 4.34
C THR A 127 -21.43 4.60 3.17
N LEU A 128 -21.56 3.54 2.39
CA LEU A 128 -22.51 3.41 1.28
C LEU A 128 -23.17 2.04 1.39
N GLY A 129 -24.50 1.99 1.31
CA GLY A 129 -25.22 0.74 1.17
C GLY A 129 -25.22 0.26 -0.29
N TYR A 130 -25.53 -1.01 -0.51
CA TYR A 130 -25.85 -1.52 -1.84
C TYR A 130 -26.88 -2.65 -1.75
N SER A 131 -27.64 -2.83 -2.82
CA SER A 131 -28.47 -4.01 -3.08
C SER A 131 -27.87 -4.78 -4.24
N ARG A 132 -27.80 -6.11 -4.12
CA ARG A 132 -27.39 -7.01 -5.19
C ARG A 132 -28.17 -8.30 -5.12
N GLU A 133 -28.47 -8.89 -6.27
CA GLU A 133 -29.05 -10.23 -6.36
C GLU A 133 -27.98 -11.32 -6.60
N ARG A 134 -26.86 -10.96 -7.24
CA ARG A 134 -25.77 -11.87 -7.56
C ARG A 134 -24.57 -11.66 -6.64
N SER A 135 -23.70 -12.68 -6.56
CA SER A 135 -22.46 -12.63 -5.79
C SER A 135 -21.39 -11.68 -6.36
N ALA A 136 -21.56 -11.19 -7.58
CA ALA A 136 -20.69 -10.19 -8.22
C ALA A 136 -21.52 -9.17 -9.03
N PRO A 137 -21.01 -7.95 -9.24
CA PRO A 137 -21.66 -6.98 -10.13
C PRO A 137 -21.81 -7.54 -11.55
N SER A 138 -23.02 -7.52 -12.08
CA SER A 138 -23.28 -7.93 -13.46
C SER A 138 -23.15 -6.74 -14.42
N ILE A 139 -22.48 -6.97 -15.54
CA ILE A 139 -22.36 -6.03 -16.66
C ILE A 139 -23.28 -6.44 -17.84
N ILE A 140 -23.97 -7.57 -17.71
CA ILE A 140 -24.93 -8.08 -18.70
C ILE A 140 -26.21 -7.22 -18.60
N PRO A 141 -26.69 -6.61 -19.71
CA PRO A 141 -27.84 -5.71 -19.69
C PRO A 141 -29.12 -6.28 -19.06
N ASP A 142 -29.36 -7.59 -19.25
CA ASP A 142 -30.58 -8.26 -18.80
C ASP A 142 -30.47 -8.88 -17.39
N ALA A 143 -29.30 -8.76 -16.75
CA ALA A 143 -29.09 -9.25 -15.40
C ALA A 143 -29.33 -8.13 -14.38
N PRO A 144 -29.96 -8.43 -13.24
CA PRO A 144 -30.17 -7.45 -12.17
C PRO A 144 -28.86 -6.76 -11.77
N PRO A 145 -28.78 -5.42 -11.88
CA PRO A 145 -27.56 -4.68 -11.58
C PRO A 145 -27.34 -4.59 -10.06
N VAL A 146 -26.09 -4.31 -9.68
CA VAL A 146 -25.81 -3.85 -8.31
C VAL A 146 -26.26 -2.40 -8.22
N MET A 147 -27.16 -2.13 -7.29
CA MET A 147 -27.67 -0.77 -7.03
C MET A 147 -26.99 -0.22 -5.78
N LEU A 148 -26.30 0.91 -5.91
CA LEU A 148 -25.80 1.63 -4.75
C LEU A 148 -26.97 2.30 -4.04
N ASN A 149 -27.12 2.01 -2.75
CA ASN A 149 -28.13 2.59 -1.88
C ASN A 149 -27.45 3.61 -0.96
N ALA A 150 -27.35 4.84 -1.44
CA ALA A 150 -26.91 5.92 -0.59
C ALA A 150 -28.01 6.39 0.36
N PHE A 151 -27.59 7.17 1.35
CA PHE A 151 -28.55 7.84 2.21
C PHE A 151 -29.25 8.95 1.42
N ALA A 152 -30.57 9.03 1.58
CA ALA A 152 -31.38 10.09 0.99
C ALA A 152 -31.80 11.05 2.10
N ASP A 153 -31.43 12.32 1.97
CA ASP A 153 -32.01 13.36 2.80
C ASP A 153 -33.38 13.74 2.22
N ARG A 154 -34.44 13.56 3.02
CA ARG A 154 -35.82 13.85 2.63
C ARG A 154 -36.34 15.15 3.22
N VAL A 155 -35.52 15.87 3.98
CA VAL A 155 -35.91 17.06 4.73
C VAL A 155 -35.26 18.31 4.12
N ASP A 156 -33.98 18.24 3.74
CA ASP A 156 -33.29 19.35 3.09
C ASP A 156 -33.54 19.35 1.57
N GLU A 157 -34.38 20.29 1.09
CA GLU A 157 -34.63 20.47 -0.35
C GLU A 157 -33.36 20.79 -1.15
N ALA A 158 -32.31 21.37 -0.53
CA ALA A 158 -31.02 21.60 -1.19
C ALA A 158 -30.25 20.29 -1.45
N MET A 159 -30.64 19.19 -0.79
CA MET A 159 -30.08 17.86 -0.96
C MET A 159 -30.89 16.98 -1.91
N LYS A 160 -31.99 17.50 -2.46
CA LYS A 160 -32.81 16.80 -3.46
C LYS A 160 -32.00 16.46 -4.70
N GLY A 161 -32.02 15.18 -5.08
CA GLY A 161 -31.24 14.65 -6.20
C GLY A 161 -29.74 14.49 -5.93
N LYS A 162 -29.26 14.81 -4.71
CA LYS A 162 -27.87 14.54 -4.30
C LYS A 162 -27.78 13.21 -3.55
N THR A 163 -26.61 12.60 -3.64
CA THR A 163 -26.28 11.32 -2.99
C THR A 163 -25.50 11.61 -1.70
N SER A 164 -26.16 11.47 -0.54
CA SER A 164 -25.49 11.71 0.74
C SER A 164 -24.61 10.53 1.13
N ILE A 165 -23.34 10.81 1.39
CA ILE A 165 -22.35 9.84 1.88
C ILE A 165 -21.94 10.28 3.27
N TYR A 166 -22.34 9.53 4.29
CA TYR A 166 -21.82 9.80 5.63
C TYR A 166 -20.37 9.37 5.69
N ALA A 167 -19.53 10.34 6.04
CA ALA A 167 -18.10 10.16 6.16
C ALA A 167 -17.65 10.62 7.54
N MET A 168 -16.77 9.84 8.15
CA MET A 168 -16.13 10.15 9.40
C MET A 168 -14.63 10.15 9.16
N SER A 169 -13.99 11.27 9.46
CA SER A 169 -12.54 11.35 9.45
C SER A 169 -11.99 10.88 10.79
N ALA A 170 -10.95 10.07 10.76
CA ALA A 170 -10.18 9.66 11.92
C ALA A 170 -8.69 9.92 11.69
N LYS A 171 -7.97 10.19 12.79
CA LYS A 171 -6.51 10.18 12.80
C LYS A 171 -6.03 8.92 13.49
N THR A 172 -5.11 8.21 12.86
CA THR A 172 -4.61 6.93 13.36
C THR A 172 -3.12 6.78 13.08
N GLU A 173 -2.50 5.78 13.69
CA GLU A 173 -1.11 5.43 13.47
C GLU A 173 -0.98 4.41 12.34
N ALA A 174 0.13 4.48 11.63
CA ALA A 174 0.44 3.57 10.54
C ALA A 174 1.93 3.27 10.41
N LEU A 175 2.23 2.14 9.77
CA LEU A 175 3.56 1.79 9.29
C LEU A 175 3.51 1.72 7.77
N TRP A 176 4.35 2.51 7.11
CA TRP A 176 4.55 2.43 5.68
C TRP A 176 5.82 1.62 5.39
N ILE A 177 5.65 0.46 4.79
CA ILE A 177 6.69 -0.54 4.57
C ILE A 177 6.91 -0.70 3.07
N ARG A 178 8.15 -0.51 2.61
CA ARG A 178 8.53 -0.65 1.19
C ARG A 178 9.50 -1.81 0.99
N LEU A 179 9.27 -2.62 -0.04
CA LEU A 179 10.18 -3.69 -0.42
C LEU A 179 11.35 -3.16 -1.28
N ASP A 180 12.51 -3.80 -1.21
CA ASP A 180 13.65 -3.47 -2.08
C ASP A 180 13.38 -3.98 -3.50
N PRO A 181 13.22 -3.09 -4.51
CA PRO A 181 12.91 -3.50 -5.87
C PRO A 181 13.98 -4.40 -6.48
N ARG A 182 15.26 -4.29 -6.05
CA ARG A 182 16.34 -5.15 -6.57
C ARG A 182 16.15 -6.58 -6.10
N LYS A 183 15.70 -6.77 -4.87
CA LYS A 183 15.44 -8.09 -4.29
C LYS A 183 14.18 -8.70 -4.83
N VAL A 184 13.11 -7.91 -4.95
CA VAL A 184 11.87 -8.35 -5.61
C VAL A 184 12.18 -8.79 -7.04
N LEU A 185 12.93 -7.99 -7.80
CA LEU A 185 13.31 -8.33 -9.18
C LEU A 185 14.15 -9.61 -9.25
N ARG A 186 15.18 -9.73 -8.41
CA ARG A 186 16.01 -10.95 -8.38
C ARG A 186 15.19 -12.18 -8.01
N TRP A 187 14.29 -12.08 -7.05
CA TRP A 187 13.36 -13.16 -6.71
C TRP A 187 12.42 -13.51 -7.86
N CYS A 188 11.87 -12.52 -8.57
CA CYS A 188 11.04 -12.75 -9.75
C CYS A 188 11.79 -13.54 -10.84
N ILE A 189 13.07 -13.24 -11.05
CA ILE A 189 13.94 -13.95 -12.00
C ILE A 189 14.18 -15.40 -11.53
N ASP A 190 14.59 -15.57 -10.28
CA ASP A 190 15.02 -16.86 -9.76
C ASP A 190 13.84 -17.83 -9.54
N SER A 191 12.66 -17.29 -9.18
CA SER A 191 11.55 -18.06 -8.61
C SER A 191 10.19 -17.84 -9.26
N ALA A 192 10.02 -16.80 -10.08
CA ALA A 192 8.77 -16.47 -10.78
C ALA A 192 8.93 -16.32 -12.30
N PHE A 193 9.91 -17.04 -12.88
CA PHE A 193 10.10 -17.25 -14.32
C PHE A 193 10.29 -15.97 -15.14
N LEU A 194 10.83 -14.90 -14.54
CA LEU A 194 11.15 -13.68 -15.25
C LEU A 194 12.53 -13.75 -15.92
N ASP A 195 12.62 -13.32 -17.18
CA ASP A 195 13.91 -13.18 -17.86
C ASP A 195 14.79 -12.11 -17.19
N SER A 196 16.08 -12.39 -17.06
CA SER A 196 17.02 -11.44 -16.44
C SER A 196 17.28 -10.23 -17.35
N PRO A 197 17.13 -8.99 -16.84
CA PRO A 197 17.48 -7.77 -17.58
C PRO A 197 18.99 -7.46 -17.60
N GLY A 198 19.82 -8.33 -17.03
CA GLY A 198 21.26 -8.15 -16.88
C GLY A 198 21.68 -7.38 -15.63
N ASP A 199 22.96 -7.49 -15.29
CA ASP A 199 23.50 -7.02 -14.00
C ASP A 199 23.43 -5.50 -13.80
N ALA A 200 23.51 -4.73 -14.90
CA ALA A 200 23.42 -3.27 -14.84
C ALA A 200 22.05 -2.77 -14.34
N VAL A 201 20.97 -3.52 -14.60
CA VAL A 201 19.63 -3.20 -14.08
C VAL A 201 19.50 -3.68 -12.64
N LEU A 202 20.02 -4.87 -12.32
CA LEU A 202 19.96 -5.47 -10.97
C LEU A 202 20.80 -4.72 -9.92
N ALA A 203 21.87 -4.05 -10.34
CA ALA A 203 22.71 -3.25 -9.44
C ALA A 203 22.07 -1.90 -9.07
N ASP A 204 21.19 -1.36 -9.92
CA ASP A 204 20.57 -0.06 -9.75
C ASP A 204 19.12 -0.19 -9.26
N LYS A 205 18.81 0.49 -8.15
CA LYS A 205 17.50 0.42 -7.51
C LYS A 205 16.38 0.99 -8.40
N ALA A 206 16.61 2.13 -9.03
CA ALA A 206 15.60 2.82 -9.83
C ALA A 206 15.33 2.05 -11.14
N ARG A 207 16.38 1.52 -11.78
CA ARG A 207 16.24 0.67 -12.97
C ARG A 207 15.55 -0.65 -12.65
N SER A 208 15.88 -1.30 -11.52
CA SER A 208 15.18 -2.51 -11.08
C SER A 208 13.69 -2.26 -10.89
N HIS A 209 13.34 -1.14 -10.25
CA HIS A 209 11.95 -0.75 -10.02
C HIS A 209 11.21 -0.45 -11.32
N ALA A 210 11.81 0.37 -12.20
CA ALA A 210 11.26 0.67 -13.51
C ALA A 210 11.03 -0.59 -14.35
N TYR A 211 11.99 -1.53 -14.33
CA TYR A 211 11.86 -2.80 -15.04
C TYR A 211 10.68 -3.64 -14.51
N LEU A 212 10.50 -3.71 -13.18
CA LEU A 212 9.33 -4.37 -12.59
C LEU A 212 8.01 -3.73 -13.05
N LEU A 213 7.93 -2.39 -13.08
CA LEU A 213 6.73 -1.68 -13.53
C LEU A 213 6.44 -1.90 -15.02
N SER A 214 7.47 -1.93 -15.86
CA SER A 214 7.33 -2.21 -17.29
C SER A 214 6.94 -3.65 -17.57
N ARG A 215 7.38 -4.61 -16.75
CA ARG A 215 7.12 -6.03 -17.00
C ARG A 215 5.87 -6.56 -16.33
N TYR A 216 5.55 -6.05 -15.15
CA TYR A 216 4.37 -6.43 -14.37
C TYR A 216 3.37 -5.30 -14.34
N HIS A 217 2.61 -5.19 -15.44
CA HIS A 217 1.57 -4.19 -15.62
C HIS A 217 0.50 -4.21 -14.51
N VAL A 218 0.30 -5.33 -13.81
CA VAL A 218 -0.60 -5.38 -12.65
C VAL A 218 -0.17 -4.45 -11.50
N LEU A 219 1.12 -4.07 -11.43
CA LEU A 219 1.63 -3.13 -10.43
C LEU A 219 1.17 -1.68 -10.68
N THR A 220 0.85 -1.32 -11.93
CA THR A 220 0.32 0.01 -12.27
C THR A 220 -1.19 0.09 -12.09
N MET A 221 -1.87 -1.04 -11.87
CA MET A 221 -3.32 -1.11 -11.70
C MET A 221 -3.77 -0.81 -10.27
N HIS A 222 -5.06 -0.48 -10.13
CA HIS A 222 -5.71 -0.50 -8.82
C HIS A 222 -5.74 -1.94 -8.27
N PRO A 223 -5.46 -2.20 -6.97
CA PRO A 223 -5.40 -3.55 -6.40
C PRO A 223 -6.62 -4.44 -6.71
N GLY A 224 -7.84 -3.91 -6.55
CA GLY A 224 -9.07 -4.65 -6.90
C GLY A 224 -9.27 -4.94 -8.40
N LYS A 225 -8.57 -4.23 -9.29
CA LYS A 225 -8.51 -4.58 -10.73
C LYS A 225 -7.43 -5.66 -10.94
N ALA A 226 -6.24 -5.47 -10.39
CA ALA A 226 -5.15 -6.45 -10.45
C ALA A 226 -5.61 -7.83 -9.97
N ALA A 227 -6.27 -7.92 -8.82
CA ALA A 227 -6.79 -9.17 -8.26
C ALA A 227 -7.76 -9.93 -9.20
N ARG A 228 -8.48 -9.22 -10.06
CA ARG A 228 -9.40 -9.81 -11.06
C ARG A 228 -8.70 -10.18 -12.37
N GLU A 229 -7.71 -9.39 -12.78
CA GLU A 229 -6.97 -9.57 -14.04
C GLU A 229 -5.92 -10.69 -13.94
N ILE A 230 -5.25 -10.85 -12.79
CA ILE A 230 -4.20 -11.86 -12.60
C ILE A 230 -4.70 -13.28 -12.93
N PRO A 231 -5.85 -13.76 -12.38
CA PRO A 231 -6.36 -15.10 -12.71
C PRO A 231 -6.84 -15.22 -14.17
N ALA A 232 -7.23 -14.12 -14.81
CA ALA A 232 -7.75 -14.11 -16.18
C ALA A 232 -6.63 -14.09 -17.25
N ARG A 233 -5.43 -13.67 -16.86
CA ARG A 233 -4.23 -13.61 -17.71
C ARG A 233 -3.33 -14.80 -17.41
N SER A 234 -2.07 -14.56 -17.08
CA SER A 234 -1.14 -15.55 -16.53
C SER A 234 -0.94 -15.29 -15.03
N PRO A 235 -1.10 -16.31 -14.16
CA PRO A 235 -0.86 -16.16 -12.72
C PRO A 235 0.55 -15.64 -12.37
N GLU A 236 1.54 -15.92 -13.21
CA GLU A 236 2.93 -15.46 -13.06
C GLU A 236 3.05 -13.93 -13.14
N GLU A 237 2.20 -13.25 -13.92
CA GLU A 237 2.15 -11.79 -14.01
C GLU A 237 1.75 -11.15 -12.67
N GLY A 238 1.13 -11.91 -11.78
CA GLY A 238 0.73 -11.46 -10.45
C GLY A 238 1.83 -11.53 -9.39
N ALA A 239 2.98 -12.16 -9.67
CA ALA A 239 3.94 -12.58 -8.65
C ALA A 239 4.40 -11.46 -7.68
N PRO A 240 4.91 -10.29 -8.13
CA PRO A 240 5.35 -9.24 -7.18
C PRO A 240 4.19 -8.59 -6.43
N PHE A 241 3.01 -8.46 -7.06
CA PHE A 241 1.80 -7.95 -6.40
C PHE A 241 1.33 -8.89 -5.30
N ASN A 242 1.21 -10.18 -5.61
CA ASN A 242 0.77 -11.23 -4.70
C ASN A 242 1.79 -11.47 -3.57
N LEU A 243 3.09 -11.30 -3.84
CA LEU A 243 4.14 -11.31 -2.84
C LEU A 243 3.94 -10.19 -1.82
N LEU A 244 3.82 -8.93 -2.29
CA LEU A 244 3.59 -7.77 -1.42
C LEU A 244 2.34 -7.95 -0.56
N HIS A 245 1.25 -8.42 -1.17
CA HIS A 245 -0.02 -8.70 -0.51
C HIS A 245 0.11 -9.83 0.54
N SER A 246 0.81 -10.92 0.22
CA SER A 246 1.02 -12.03 1.16
C SER A 246 1.92 -11.62 2.35
N ILE A 247 2.93 -10.78 2.11
CA ILE A 247 3.77 -10.20 3.16
C ILE A 247 2.93 -9.30 4.08
N SER A 248 2.09 -8.42 3.50
CA SER A 248 1.16 -7.57 4.25
C SER A 248 0.33 -8.37 5.24
N HIS A 249 -0.26 -9.47 4.78
CA HIS A 249 -1.07 -10.36 5.62
C HIS A 249 -0.27 -11.04 6.74
N ALA A 250 0.91 -11.58 6.42
CA ALA A 250 1.78 -12.20 7.43
C ALA A 250 2.17 -11.21 8.53
N LEU A 251 2.41 -9.94 8.16
CA LEU A 251 2.72 -8.86 9.08
C LEU A 251 1.51 -8.47 9.94
N MET A 252 0.33 -8.28 9.35
CA MET A 252 -0.90 -7.95 10.09
C MET A 252 -1.28 -9.04 11.10
N LEU A 253 -1.19 -10.31 10.72
CA LEU A 253 -1.56 -11.45 11.57
C LEU A 253 -0.63 -11.63 12.77
N THR A 254 0.63 -11.20 12.66
CA THR A 254 1.62 -11.33 13.74
C THR A 254 1.85 -10.05 14.54
N ALA A 255 1.29 -8.91 14.09
CA ALA A 255 1.43 -7.62 14.76
C ALA A 255 0.86 -7.63 16.18
N ARG A 256 -0.21 -8.39 16.45
CA ARG A 256 -0.88 -8.46 17.76
C ARG A 256 0.08 -8.71 18.93
N ARG A 257 1.10 -9.55 18.71
CA ARG A 257 2.08 -9.91 19.74
C ARG A 257 2.88 -8.70 20.25
N HIS A 258 3.09 -7.70 19.38
CA HIS A 258 3.98 -6.57 19.62
C HIS A 258 3.23 -5.26 19.83
N THR A 259 1.97 -5.16 19.38
CA THR A 259 1.17 -3.93 19.42
C THR A 259 0.00 -3.98 20.40
N GLY A 260 -0.46 -5.19 20.74
CA GLY A 260 -1.73 -5.40 21.47
C GLY A 260 -2.99 -5.26 20.61
N TYR A 261 -2.89 -4.80 19.36
CA TYR A 261 -4.02 -4.73 18.43
C TYR A 261 -4.38 -6.10 17.87
N ASP A 262 -5.67 -6.40 17.77
CA ASP A 262 -6.11 -7.57 17.03
C ASP A 262 -5.85 -7.39 15.53
N SER A 263 -5.65 -8.49 14.78
CA SER A 263 -5.47 -8.43 13.33
C SER A 263 -6.67 -7.78 12.62
N LYS A 264 -7.87 -7.86 13.20
CA LYS A 264 -9.09 -7.18 12.69
C LYS A 264 -9.06 -5.67 12.88
N SER A 265 -8.16 -5.15 13.71
CA SER A 265 -7.97 -3.73 13.98
C SER A 265 -6.85 -3.11 13.17
N ILE A 266 -6.16 -3.88 12.32
CA ILE A 266 -5.15 -3.39 11.40
C ILE A 266 -5.66 -3.66 9.99
N GLN A 267 -5.53 -2.66 9.12
CA GLN A 267 -5.92 -2.76 7.71
C GLN A 267 -4.73 -2.45 6.82
N GLU A 268 -4.76 -2.99 5.61
CA GLU A 268 -3.76 -2.71 4.61
C GLU A 268 -4.22 -1.65 3.61
N TYR A 269 -3.25 -0.89 3.09
CA TYR A 269 -3.40 -0.06 1.92
C TYR A 269 -2.20 -0.31 1.01
N LEU A 270 -2.41 -1.09 -0.06
CA LEU A 270 -1.40 -1.53 -1.00
C LEU A 270 -1.06 -0.41 -2.00
N ILE A 271 0.22 -0.16 -2.23
CA ILE A 271 0.71 0.80 -3.21
C ILE A 271 1.66 0.02 -4.16
N PRO A 272 1.11 -0.83 -5.07
CA PRO A 272 1.92 -1.81 -5.79
C PRO A 272 2.96 -1.18 -6.70
N MET A 273 2.65 -0.02 -7.29
CA MET A 273 3.58 0.73 -8.13
C MET A 273 4.80 1.24 -7.35
N ASP A 274 4.71 1.33 -6.03
CA ASP A 274 5.80 1.72 -5.13
C ASP A 274 6.39 0.52 -4.38
N LEU A 275 5.90 -0.70 -4.67
CA LEU A 275 6.21 -1.94 -3.95
C LEU A 275 6.09 -1.77 -2.43
N SER A 276 5.07 -1.04 -1.99
CA SER A 276 4.88 -0.70 -0.59
C SER A 276 3.46 -0.95 -0.11
N VAL A 277 3.33 -1.08 1.21
CA VAL A 277 2.05 -1.23 1.90
C VAL A 277 2.04 -0.32 3.12
N ILE A 278 0.89 0.29 3.37
CA ILE A 278 0.62 0.99 4.62
C ILE A 278 -0.25 0.09 5.48
N LEU A 279 0.26 -0.28 6.65
CA LEU A 279 -0.52 -0.97 7.67
C LEU A 279 -0.97 0.07 8.69
N TYR A 280 -2.28 0.29 8.82
CA TYR A 280 -2.82 1.31 9.72
C TYR A 280 -3.85 0.71 10.68
N VAL A 281 -3.95 1.31 11.86
CA VAL A 281 -4.94 0.89 12.85
C VAL A 281 -6.32 1.42 12.45
N SER A 282 -7.30 0.55 12.26
CA SER A 282 -8.67 0.94 11.91
C SER A 282 -9.54 1.24 13.12
N SER A 283 -8.99 1.97 14.10
CA SER A 283 -9.75 2.48 15.23
C SER A 283 -10.52 3.72 14.81
N VAL A 284 -11.82 3.72 15.10
CA VAL A 284 -12.72 4.86 14.91
C VAL A 284 -12.56 5.89 16.04
N GLN A 285 -12.02 5.47 17.17
CA GLN A 285 -11.71 6.38 18.26
C GLN A 285 -10.46 7.15 17.85
N ASN A 286 -10.51 8.49 17.86
CA ASN A 286 -9.37 9.40 17.58
C ASN A 286 -8.27 9.30 18.65
N TYR A 287 -7.91 8.09 19.02
CA TYR A 287 -6.97 7.71 20.06
C TYR A 287 -6.29 6.41 19.61
N THR A 288 -4.97 6.46 19.53
CA THR A 288 -4.12 5.29 19.36
C THR A 288 -3.26 5.14 20.60
N ALA A 289 -3.02 3.90 21.02
CA ALA A 289 -2.26 3.60 22.23
C ALA A 289 -0.73 3.62 21.99
N GLY A 290 -0.29 3.95 20.77
CA GLY A 290 1.13 3.89 20.39
C GLY A 290 1.62 2.46 20.13
N GLY A 291 0.74 1.54 19.74
CA GLY A 291 1.08 0.13 19.58
C GLY A 291 2.03 -0.11 18.40
N LEU A 292 1.75 0.49 17.24
CA LEU A 292 2.62 0.49 16.07
C LEU A 292 3.91 1.27 16.31
N LEU A 293 3.87 2.37 17.06
CA LEU A 293 5.08 3.09 17.47
C LEU A 293 6.00 2.20 18.31
N THR A 294 5.43 1.52 19.31
CA THR A 294 6.17 0.59 20.19
C THR A 294 6.78 -0.55 19.38
N LEU A 295 6.00 -1.14 18.47
CA LEU A 295 6.50 -2.17 17.55
C LEU A 295 7.66 -1.65 16.69
N PHE A 296 7.51 -0.44 16.13
CA PHE A 296 8.51 0.20 15.28
C PHE A 296 9.83 0.46 16.01
N GLN A 297 9.78 0.93 17.26
CA GLN A 297 10.98 1.26 18.03
C GLN A 297 11.69 0.04 18.61
N HIS A 298 10.95 -1.02 18.97
CA HIS A 298 11.51 -2.10 19.79
C HIS A 298 11.44 -3.48 19.16
N TYR A 299 10.49 -3.74 18.27
CA TYR A 299 10.11 -5.09 17.86
C TYR A 299 10.16 -5.36 16.36
N LEU A 300 10.69 -4.47 15.51
CA LEU A 300 10.77 -4.69 14.06
C LEU A 300 11.37 -6.06 13.70
N LYS A 301 12.59 -6.35 14.14
CA LYS A 301 13.23 -7.64 13.80
C LYS A 301 12.41 -8.85 14.33
N PRO A 302 12.06 -8.93 15.64
CA PRO A 302 11.19 -10.00 16.14
C PRO A 302 9.86 -10.14 15.38
N TRP A 303 9.24 -9.04 14.98
CA TRP A 303 7.98 -9.05 14.24
C TRP A 303 8.14 -9.66 12.84
N PHE A 304 9.19 -9.32 12.10
CA PHE A 304 9.47 -9.96 10.82
C PHE A 304 9.90 -11.44 10.97
N ASP A 305 10.63 -11.78 12.04
CA ASP A 305 10.93 -13.18 12.39
C ASP A 305 9.64 -13.97 12.62
N ASP A 306 8.70 -13.42 13.39
CA ASP A 306 7.39 -14.01 13.68
C ASP A 306 6.54 -14.13 12.41
N ALA A 307 6.46 -13.08 11.58
CA ALA A 307 5.72 -13.09 10.32
C ALA A 307 6.25 -14.17 9.36
N SER A 308 7.56 -14.29 9.27
CA SER A 308 8.21 -15.34 8.48
C SER A 308 7.88 -16.72 9.01
N MET A 309 8.02 -16.96 10.32
CA MET A 309 7.70 -18.27 10.90
C MET A 309 6.21 -18.62 10.79
N PHE A 310 5.33 -17.63 10.93
CA PHE A 310 3.89 -17.79 10.77
C PHE A 310 3.53 -18.22 9.35
N ALA A 311 4.12 -17.59 8.34
CA ALA A 311 3.91 -17.97 6.94
C ALA A 311 4.47 -19.37 6.60
N PHE A 312 5.34 -19.96 7.42
CA PHE A 312 5.89 -21.29 7.16
C PHE A 312 4.90 -22.40 7.55
N ASN A 313 4.06 -22.18 8.57
CA ASN A 313 3.24 -23.24 9.17
C ASN A 313 1.74 -22.99 8.97
N CYS A 314 0.99 -24.04 8.62
CA CYS A 314 -0.47 -24.03 8.68
C CYS A 314 -0.98 -25.27 9.41
N ALA A 315 -1.94 -25.08 10.31
CA ALA A 315 -2.60 -26.18 11.02
C ALA A 315 -3.34 -27.15 10.09
N PHE A 316 -3.65 -26.70 8.87
CA PHE A 316 -4.32 -27.49 7.84
C PHE A 316 -3.35 -28.09 6.81
N ASP A 317 -2.04 -28.03 7.03
CA ASP A 317 -1.08 -28.74 6.19
C ASP A 317 -1.21 -30.27 6.36
N PRO A 318 -1.09 -31.08 5.29
CA PRO A 318 -0.69 -30.70 3.92
C PRO A 318 -1.85 -30.20 3.03
N VAL A 319 -3.11 -30.33 3.46
CA VAL A 319 -4.27 -29.97 2.63
C VAL A 319 -4.18 -28.53 2.15
N CYS A 320 -3.80 -27.58 3.02
CA CYS A 320 -3.60 -26.18 2.64
C CYS A 320 -2.50 -26.01 1.58
N SER A 321 -1.39 -26.72 1.73
CA SER A 321 -0.27 -26.69 0.80
C SER A 321 -0.65 -27.23 -0.58
N ASP A 322 -1.49 -28.27 -0.64
CA ASP A 322 -1.95 -28.88 -1.89
C ASP A 322 -2.95 -28.01 -2.66
N VAL A 323 -3.60 -27.03 -2.00
CA VAL A 323 -4.60 -26.14 -2.61
C VAL A 323 -4.14 -24.68 -2.72
N GLY A 324 -2.85 -24.47 -3.00
CA GLY A 324 -2.30 -23.14 -3.31
C GLY A 324 -1.79 -22.34 -2.11
N ASN A 325 -1.62 -22.97 -0.94
CA ASN A 325 -0.94 -22.40 0.23
C ASN A 325 -1.62 -21.18 0.86
N ALA A 326 -2.96 -21.07 0.77
CA ALA A 326 -3.72 -20.03 1.45
C ALA A 326 -5.06 -20.55 2.00
N CYS A 327 -5.32 -20.32 3.29
CA CYS A 327 -6.60 -20.60 3.93
C CYS A 327 -6.82 -19.70 5.16
N SER A 328 -8.00 -19.82 5.78
CA SER A 328 -8.38 -19.11 7.01
C SER A 328 -7.55 -19.46 8.24
N GLY A 329 -6.84 -20.60 8.23
CA GLY A 329 -5.93 -21.00 9.30
C GLY A 329 -4.50 -20.46 9.15
N CYS A 330 -4.18 -19.75 8.06
CA CYS A 330 -2.87 -19.14 7.86
C CYS A 330 -2.99 -17.69 7.39
N VAL A 331 -2.77 -17.40 6.11
CA VAL A 331 -2.60 -16.03 5.59
C VAL A 331 -3.89 -15.27 5.28
N GLN A 332 -5.06 -15.92 5.27
CA GLN A 332 -6.32 -15.20 5.02
C GLN A 332 -6.76 -14.43 6.28
N ILE A 333 -7.31 -13.24 6.09
CA ILE A 333 -7.87 -12.41 7.16
C ILE A 333 -9.36 -12.16 6.94
N GLU A 334 -10.09 -11.90 8.03
CA GLU A 334 -11.54 -11.66 7.96
C GLU A 334 -11.90 -10.27 7.39
N ILE A 335 -11.18 -9.23 7.82
CA ILE A 335 -11.42 -7.82 7.50
C ILE A 335 -10.07 -7.14 7.32
N GLY A 336 -10.01 -6.11 6.47
CA GLY A 336 -8.84 -5.25 6.32
C GLY A 336 -7.98 -5.52 5.10
N CYS A 337 -8.37 -6.48 4.25
CA CYS A 337 -7.74 -6.78 2.97
C CYS A 337 -8.44 -6.03 1.83
N GLU A 338 -7.67 -5.39 0.94
CA GLU A 338 -8.23 -4.60 -0.16
C GLU A 338 -8.71 -5.45 -1.35
N THR A 339 -8.25 -6.69 -1.44
CA THR A 339 -8.56 -7.61 -2.54
C THR A 339 -9.41 -8.81 -2.11
N PHE A 340 -9.96 -8.79 -0.89
CA PHE A 340 -10.76 -9.89 -0.33
C PHE A 340 -10.04 -11.24 -0.37
N ASN A 341 -8.79 -11.25 0.10
CA ASN A 341 -7.91 -12.42 0.15
C ASN A 341 -7.54 -13.02 -1.23
N GLN A 342 -7.81 -12.33 -2.34
CA GLN A 342 -7.46 -12.80 -3.67
C GLN A 342 -5.96 -12.69 -3.93
N GLY A 343 -5.36 -13.74 -4.50
CA GLY A 343 -3.93 -13.76 -4.83
C GLY A 343 -2.99 -14.02 -3.64
N LEU A 344 -3.52 -14.34 -2.46
CA LEU A 344 -2.69 -14.74 -1.31
C LEU A 344 -2.08 -16.12 -1.50
N SER A 345 -0.83 -16.29 -1.07
CA SER A 345 -0.22 -17.59 -0.88
C SER A 345 1.04 -17.51 -0.01
N ARG A 346 1.20 -18.44 0.94
CA ARG A 346 2.47 -18.61 1.67
C ARG A 346 3.62 -18.99 0.75
N ALA A 347 3.33 -19.55 -0.43
CA ALA A 347 4.34 -19.96 -1.39
C ALA A 347 5.19 -18.78 -1.90
N TYR A 348 4.63 -17.57 -1.97
CA TYR A 348 5.44 -16.39 -2.31
C TYR A 348 6.51 -16.09 -1.25
N ILE A 349 6.27 -16.49 0.01
CA ILE A 349 7.17 -16.24 1.14
C ILE A 349 8.17 -17.40 1.34
N HIS A 350 7.73 -18.66 1.23
CA HIS A 350 8.55 -19.86 1.54
C HIS A 350 8.70 -20.88 0.40
N GLY A 351 8.04 -20.67 -0.74
CA GLY A 351 8.03 -21.59 -1.88
C GLY A 351 6.89 -22.59 -1.84
N GLY A 352 6.66 -23.28 -2.97
CA GLY A 352 5.60 -24.26 -3.16
C GLY A 352 4.53 -23.84 -4.19
N PRO A 353 3.43 -24.60 -4.29
CA PRO A 353 2.30 -24.26 -5.16
C PRO A 353 1.60 -22.97 -4.71
N ALA A 354 1.53 -21.96 -5.58
CA ALA A 354 0.94 -20.66 -5.28
C ALA A 354 -0.51 -20.50 -5.75
N ASN A 355 -1.03 -21.47 -6.50
CA ASN A 355 -2.42 -21.51 -6.94
C ASN A 355 -3.00 -22.92 -6.78
N ARG A 356 -4.33 -22.99 -6.80
CA ARG A 356 -5.08 -24.23 -6.54
C ARG A 356 -4.85 -25.29 -7.61
N GLU A 357 -4.62 -24.87 -8.85
CA GLU A 357 -4.37 -25.79 -9.97
C GLU A 357 -2.94 -26.34 -9.96
N GLY A 358 -2.05 -25.81 -9.10
CA GLY A 358 -0.65 -26.20 -9.03
C GLY A 358 0.18 -25.82 -10.27
N SER A 359 -0.36 -24.99 -11.16
CA SER A 359 0.33 -24.55 -12.37
C SER A 359 1.38 -23.47 -12.12
N LEU A 360 1.26 -22.72 -11.01
CA LEU A 360 2.27 -21.77 -10.55
C LEU A 360 3.00 -22.33 -9.33
N ILE A 361 4.26 -22.70 -9.51
CA ILE A 361 5.13 -23.19 -8.42
C ILE A 361 6.23 -22.17 -8.19
N ILE A 362 6.25 -21.60 -6.99
CA ILE A 362 7.33 -20.73 -6.54
C ILE A 362 8.47 -21.62 -6.06
N ARG A 363 9.59 -21.62 -6.80
CA ARG A 363 10.73 -22.51 -6.53
C ARG A 363 11.39 -22.22 -5.19
N LYS A 364 11.62 -20.93 -4.91
CA LYS A 364 12.18 -20.44 -3.66
C LYS A 364 11.36 -19.27 -3.16
N GLY A 365 10.98 -19.32 -1.88
CA GLY A 365 10.26 -18.24 -1.25
C GLY A 365 11.10 -16.97 -1.09
N TYR A 366 10.46 -15.80 -1.07
CA TYR A 366 11.15 -14.52 -0.93
C TYR A 366 11.90 -14.37 0.41
N TRP A 367 11.44 -15.02 1.48
CA TRP A 367 12.07 -15.02 2.80
C TRP A 367 12.78 -16.32 3.14
N ASP A 368 12.84 -17.25 2.19
CA ASP A 368 13.57 -18.49 2.38
C ASP A 368 15.08 -18.17 2.46
N LYS A 369 15.76 -18.73 3.46
CA LYS A 369 17.14 -18.35 3.79
C LYS A 369 18.05 -18.61 2.58
N HIS A 370 18.93 -17.68 2.28
CA HIS A 370 20.10 -17.93 1.43
C HIS A 370 21.20 -18.60 2.26
#